data_AF-A0A1C5WZA8-F1
#
_entry.id   AF-A0A1C5WZA8-F1
#
_cell.length_a   1.000
_cell.length_b   1.000
_cell.length_c   1.000
_cell.angle_alpha   90.00
_cell.angle_beta   90.00
_cell.angle_gamma   90.00
#
_symmetry.space_group_name_H-M   'P 1'
#
loop_
_entity.id
_entity.type
_entity.pdbx_description
1 polymer ?
#
loop_
_entity_poly.entity_id
_entity_poly.type
_entity_poly.pdbx_seq_one_letter_code
_entity_poly.pdbx_strand_id
1 'polypeptide(L)' 'MQENRGLKNRIAISNAIDKELYSRLKSYSEETSIPISKLLDKAIDMYLKSVGK' A
#
# COMPACT_ATOMS: atom_id res chain seq x y z
N MET A 1 -15.88 18.01 4.79
CA MET A 1 -14.58 17.52 5.26
C MET A 1 -13.68 17.43 4.05
N GLN A 2 -12.45 17.96 4.06
CA GLN A 2 -11.56 17.83 2.90
C GLN A 2 -11.28 16.34 2.67
N GLU A 3 -11.93 15.73 1.67
CA GLU A 3 -11.88 14.29 1.40
C GLU A 3 -10.49 13.82 0.97
N ASN A 4 -9.63 14.74 0.54
CA ASN A 4 -8.25 14.47 0.19
C ASN A 4 -7.32 15.28 1.11
N ARG A 5 -6.40 14.59 1.79
CA ARG A 5 -5.31 15.17 2.62
C ARG A 5 -4.30 15.97 1.77
N GLY A 6 -4.74 16.74 0.79
CA GLY A 6 -3.91 17.42 -0.22
C GLY A 6 -3.30 16.48 -1.27
N LEU A 7 -3.75 15.23 -1.36
CA LEU A 7 -3.23 14.24 -2.30
C LEU A 7 -3.82 14.48 -3.72
N LYS A 8 -2.95 14.62 -4.72
CA LYS A 8 -3.34 14.82 -6.12
C LYS A 8 -3.40 13.53 -6.94
N ASN A 9 -2.47 12.60 -6.67
CA ASN A 9 -2.30 11.35 -7.43
C ASN A 9 -2.47 10.09 -6.57
N ARG A 10 -2.99 10.21 -5.35
CA ARG A 10 -3.13 9.11 -4.39
C ARG A 10 -4.46 9.23 -3.66
N ILE A 11 -5.10 8.09 -3.40
CA ILE A 11 -6.32 8.01 -2.59
C ILE A 11 -5.93 7.45 -1.22
N ALA A 12 -6.37 8.11 -0.16
CA ALA A 12 -6.22 7.58 1.20
C ALA A 12 -7.30 6.52 1.41
N ILE A 13 -6.90 5.25 1.50
CA ILE A 13 -7.83 4.14 1.67
C ILE A 13 -7.88 3.77 3.16
N SER A 14 -9.08 3.70 3.73
CA SER A 14 -9.31 3.13 5.06
C SER A 14 -9.78 1.69 4.88
N ASN A 15 -8.94 0.72 5.26
CA ASN A 15 -9.23 -0.71 5.17
C ASN A 15 -8.64 -1.44 6.37
N ALA A 16 -9.24 -2.60 6.69
CA ALA A 16 -8.65 -3.57 7.58
C ALA A 16 -7.69 -4.48 6.80
N ILE A 17 -6.50 -4.71 7.36
CA ILE A 17 -5.49 -5.64 6.83
C ILE A 17 -5.15 -6.62 7.95
N ASP A 18 -4.81 -7.86 7.59
CA ASP A 18 -4.31 -8.84 8.54
C ASP A 18 -3.09 -8.30 9.31
N LYS A 19 -3.06 -8.54 10.63
CA LYS A 19 -2.03 -7.99 11.52
C LYS A 19 -0.65 -8.55 11.21
N GLU A 20 -0.56 -9.83 10.91
CA GLU A 20 0.71 -10.49 10.61
C GLU A 20 1.25 -10.03 9.26
N LEU A 21 0.36 -9.89 8.26
CA LEU A 21 0.72 -9.36 6.95
C LEU A 21 1.27 -7.93 7.07
N TYR A 22 0.61 -7.06 7.84
CA TYR A 22 1.11 -5.71 8.07
C TYR A 22 2.47 -5.70 8.76
N SER A 23 2.67 -6.57 9.76
CA SER A 23 3.95 -6.68 10.46
C SER A 23 5.08 -7.06 9.51
N ARG A 24 4.87 -8.08 8.67
CA ARG A 24 5.87 -8.52 7.67
C ARG A 24 6.17 -7.42 6.66
N LEU A 25 5.14 -6.72 6.18
CA LEU A 25 5.29 -5.60 5.25
C LEU A 25 6.08 -4.44 5.87
N LYS A 26 5.84 -4.13 7.15
CA LYS A 26 6.56 -3.09 7.89
C LYS A 26 8.02 -3.47 8.10
N SER A 27 8.32 -4.70 8.52
CA SER A 27 9.70 -5.18 8.67
C SER A 27 10.47 -5.12 7.34
N TYR A 28 9.84 -5.52 6.24
CA TYR A 28 10.45 -5.42 4.92
C TYR A 28 10.68 -3.96 4.48
N SER A 29 9.74 -3.06 4.79
CA SER A 29 9.87 -1.62 4.55
C SER A 29 11.06 -1.03 5.31
N GLU A 30 11.27 -1.44 6.55
CA GLU A 30 12.40 -1.03 7.40
C GLU A 30 13.74 -1.56 6.85
N GLU A 31 13.80 -2.84 6.49
CA GLU A 31 15.01 -3.48 5.96
C GLU A 31 15.46 -2.87 4.63
N THR A 32 14.51 -2.60 3.72
CA THR A 32 14.80 -2.12 2.36
C THR A 32 14.78 -0.60 2.24
N SER A 33 14.36 0.11 3.29
CA SER A 33 14.07 1.55 3.26
C SER A 33 13.03 1.97 2.22
N ILE A 34 12.23 1.03 1.69
CA ILE A 34 11.15 1.32 0.74
C ILE A 34 9.89 1.66 1.53
N PRO A 35 9.24 2.82 1.30
CA PRO A 35 8.00 3.18 2.00
C PRO A 35 6.88 2.15 1.82
N ILE A 36 6.15 1.85 2.89
CA ILE A 36 4.98 0.94 2.91
C ILE A 36 3.98 1.27 1.79
N SER A 37 3.71 2.56 1.55
CA SER A 37 2.79 2.99 0.49
C SER A 37 3.23 2.54 -0.90
N LYS A 38 4.53 2.60 -1.22
CA LYS A 38 5.07 2.10 -2.50
C LYS A 38 5.00 0.58 -2.61
N LEU A 39 5.24 -0.12 -1.49
CA LEU A 39 5.12 -1.58 -1.47
C LEU A 39 3.67 -2.01 -1.71
N LEU A 40 2.72 -1.31 -1.10
CA LEU A 40 1.30 -1.54 -1.32
C LEU A 40 0.89 -1.25 -2.77
N ASP A 41 1.34 -0.11 -3.33
CA ASP A 41 1.10 0.24 -4.74
C ASP A 41 1.61 -0.89 -5.66
N LYS A 42 2.81 -1.41 -5.40
CA LYS A 42 3.43 -2.50 -6.18
C LYS A 42 2.69 -3.83 -6.04
N ALA A 43 2.27 -4.19 -4.83
CA ALA A 43 1.53 -5.42 -4.58
C ALA A 43 0.17 -5.41 -5.31
N ILE A 44 -0.53 -4.26 -5.28
CA ILE A 44 -1.80 -4.07 -5.99
C ILE A 44 -1.59 -4.17 -7.50
N ASP A 45 -0.59 -3.47 -8.05
CA ASP A 45 -0.26 -3.53 -9.49
C ASP A 45 0.09 -4.96 -9.95
N MET A 46 0.89 -5.69 -9.17
CA MET A 46 1.23 -7.09 -9.45
C MET A 46 -0.01 -7.99 -9.45
N TYR A 47 -0.93 -7.78 -8.50
CA TYR A 47 -2.18 -8.54 -8.45
C TYR A 47 -3.10 -8.20 -9.63
N LEU A 48 -3.25 -6.93 -9.99
CA LEU A 48 -4.08 -6.53 -11.13
C LEU A 48 -3.55 -7.12 -12.44
N LYS A 49 -2.24 -7.06 -12.65
CA LYS A 49 -1.57 -7.70 -13.79
C LYS A 49 -1.79 -9.21 -13.83
N SER A 50 -1.76 -9.89 -12.69
CA SER A 50 -1.96 -11.33 -12.65
C SER A 50 -3.39 -11.75 -12.98
N VAL A 51 -4.37 -10.88 -12.73
CA VAL A 51 -5.78 -11.10 -13.12
C VAL A 51 -6.13 -10.53 -14.50
N GLY A 52 -5.14 -10.03 -15.25
CA GLY A 52 -5.33 -9.51 -16.61
C GLY A 52 -6.02 -8.15 -16.67
N LYS A 53 -5.90 -7.34 -15.62
CA LYS A 53 -6.37 -5.95 -15.57
C LYS A 53 -5.22 -4.95 -15.65
#